data_AF-A0A1H6XJN8-F1
#
_entry.id   AF-A0A1H6XJN8-F1
#
_cell.length_a   1.000
_cell.length_b   1.000
_cell.length_c   1.000
_cell.angle_alpha   90.00
_cell.angle_beta   90.00
_cell.angle_gamma   90.00
#
_symmetry.space_group_name_H-M   'P 1'
#
loop_
_entity.id
_entity.type
_entity.pdbx_description
1 polymer ?
#
loop_
_entity_poly.entity_id
_entity_poly.type
_entity_poly.pdbx_seq_one_letter_code
_entity_poly.pdbx_strand_id
1 'polypeptide(L)'
;MDLFTPPKDWKTILQPIIETYKGRKHPLEYSNLYELMVAVLLSAQDSDAHINKIMPIFIEKYPSLEAINSSNLDSLENIISKVMNSKNKASWLFDIAKNLEKDENIPLTLHNLIQLKGIGRKSANVILREMNQPAEGIIADLHVIRVAPRIGLTDEIKDGIKIEKQLMTVLPKEIWNEIGMALSFLGREICRPSNPKCLICFLKNDCNYFKNT
;
A
#
# COMPACT_ATOMS: atom_id res chain seq x y z
N MET A 1 6.17 14.48 -29.72
CA MET A 1 5.52 13.20 -29.38
C MET A 1 5.54 12.40 -30.67
N ASP A 2 6.40 11.39 -30.75
CA ASP A 2 6.64 10.66 -31.99
C ASP A 2 5.42 9.78 -32.31
N LEU A 3 4.71 10.10 -33.38
CA LEU A 3 3.41 9.50 -33.74
C LEU A 3 3.52 8.07 -34.29
N PHE A 4 4.74 7.55 -34.44
CA PHE A 4 5.03 6.28 -35.13
C PHE A 4 5.58 5.17 -34.23
N THR A 5 5.80 5.42 -32.94
CA THR A 5 6.16 4.34 -32.02
C THR A 5 4.88 3.69 -31.47
N PRO A 6 4.61 2.40 -31.75
CA PRO A 6 3.46 1.72 -31.15
C PRO A 6 3.57 1.81 -29.63
N PRO A 7 2.45 2.02 -28.91
CA PRO A 7 2.47 2.11 -27.47
C PRO A 7 3.12 0.85 -26.90
N LYS A 8 4.07 1.05 -25.98
CA LYS A 8 4.82 -0.02 -25.34
C LYS A 8 3.83 -1.00 -24.70
N ASP A 9 3.93 -2.29 -25.00
CA ASP A 9 3.10 -3.30 -24.37
C ASP A 9 3.59 -3.56 -22.92
N TRP A 10 3.17 -2.66 -22.03
CA TRP A 10 3.56 -2.72 -20.62
C TRP A 10 3.04 -3.97 -19.92
N LYS A 11 1.93 -4.56 -20.37
CA LYS A 11 1.41 -5.78 -19.75
C LYS A 11 2.40 -6.93 -19.95
N THR A 12 2.87 -7.12 -21.18
CA THR A 12 3.86 -8.15 -21.50
C THR A 12 5.20 -7.85 -20.84
N ILE A 13 5.66 -6.61 -20.86
CA ILE A 13 6.95 -6.21 -20.25
C ILE A 13 6.95 -6.41 -18.74
N LEU A 14 5.85 -6.11 -18.06
CA LEU A 14 5.74 -6.22 -16.60
C LEU A 14 5.37 -7.63 -16.13
N GLN A 15 5.02 -8.54 -17.04
CA GLN A 15 4.64 -9.91 -16.72
C GLN A 15 5.67 -10.62 -15.83
N PRO A 16 7.00 -10.58 -16.08
CA PRO A 16 7.98 -11.28 -15.25
C PRO A 16 7.97 -10.81 -13.78
N ILE A 17 7.80 -9.51 -13.53
CA ILE A 17 7.76 -8.99 -12.15
C ILE A 17 6.42 -9.31 -11.47
N ILE A 18 5.33 -9.30 -12.24
CA ILE A 18 4.01 -9.68 -11.72
C ILE A 18 4.06 -11.15 -11.32
N GLU A 19 4.53 -12.05 -12.19
CA GLU A 19 4.65 -13.48 -11.89
C GLU A 19 5.55 -13.77 -10.68
N THR A 20 6.63 -13.00 -10.52
CA THR A 20 7.56 -13.15 -9.39
C THR A 20 6.90 -12.80 -8.04
N TYR A 21 6.00 -11.81 -8.01
CA TYR A 21 5.45 -11.26 -6.76
C TYR A 21 3.94 -11.46 -6.57
N LYS A 22 3.25 -12.02 -7.56
CA LYS A 22 1.81 -12.27 -7.51
C LYS A 22 1.44 -13.14 -6.32
N GLY A 23 0.37 -12.77 -5.62
CA GLY A 23 -0.08 -13.49 -4.43
C GLY A 23 0.81 -13.33 -3.20
N ARG A 24 1.94 -12.61 -3.29
CA ARG A 24 2.72 -12.27 -2.10
C ARG A 24 1.93 -11.28 -1.25
N LYS A 25 1.70 -11.66 0.01
CA LYS A 25 0.98 -10.86 1.02
C LYS A 25 1.72 -9.55 1.30
N HIS A 26 1.00 -8.49 1.67
CA HIS A 26 1.62 -7.28 2.21
C HIS A 26 2.49 -7.63 3.43
N PRO A 27 3.63 -6.95 3.68
CA PRO A 27 4.50 -7.24 4.83
C PRO A 27 3.88 -7.02 6.23
N LEU A 28 2.67 -6.47 6.30
CA LEU A 28 1.97 -6.29 7.58
C LEU A 28 1.31 -7.62 7.95
N GLU A 29 1.42 -7.99 9.22
CA GLU A 29 0.78 -9.18 9.76
C GLU A 29 -0.66 -8.88 10.18
N TYR A 30 -1.57 -9.75 9.77
CA TYR A 30 -3.01 -9.66 10.05
C TYR A 30 -3.68 -11.01 9.77
N SER A 31 -4.78 -11.27 10.46
CA SER A 31 -5.57 -12.50 10.36
C SER A 31 -6.96 -12.27 9.76
N ASN A 32 -7.46 -11.04 9.79
CA ASN A 32 -8.78 -10.64 9.30
C ASN A 32 -8.78 -9.17 8.82
N LEU A 33 -9.94 -8.70 8.33
CA LEU A 33 -10.13 -7.34 7.81
C LEU A 33 -9.91 -6.25 8.88
N TYR A 34 -10.39 -6.47 10.10
CA TYR A 34 -10.22 -5.53 11.21
C TYR A 34 -8.72 -5.33 11.52
N GLU A 35 -8.00 -6.42 11.73
CA GLU A 35 -6.55 -6.41 11.99
C GLU A 35 -5.78 -5.71 10.86
N LEU A 36 -6.14 -6.00 9.61
CA LEU A 36 -5.53 -5.37 8.44
C LEU A 36 -5.77 -3.86 8.42
N MET A 37 -7.01 -3.41 8.65
CA MET A 37 -7.35 -1.98 8.67
C MET A 37 -6.57 -1.25 9.77
N VAL A 38 -6.53 -1.81 10.98
CA VAL A 38 -5.78 -1.25 12.11
C VAL A 38 -4.29 -1.20 11.79
N ALA A 39 -3.69 -2.30 11.34
CA ALA A 39 -2.27 -2.36 11.00
C ALA A 39 -1.89 -1.34 9.91
N VAL A 40 -2.72 -1.23 8.86
CA VAL A 40 -2.51 -0.26 7.78
C VAL A 40 -2.62 1.19 8.29
N LEU A 41 -3.59 1.50 9.14
CA LEU A 41 -3.73 2.84 9.76
C LEU A 41 -2.51 3.17 10.62
N LEU A 42 -2.09 2.23 11.47
CA LEU A 42 -0.95 2.41 12.36
C LEU A 42 0.38 2.50 11.59
N SER A 43 0.50 1.86 10.42
CA SER A 43 1.70 1.90 9.57
C SER A 43 1.94 3.25 8.88
N ALA A 44 0.98 4.18 8.90
CA ALA A 44 1.17 5.48 8.29
C ALA A 44 2.39 6.21 8.93
N GLN A 45 3.45 6.41 8.15
CA GLN A 45 4.73 6.99 8.59
C GLN A 45 5.47 6.16 9.66
N ASP A 46 5.20 4.87 9.73
CA ASP A 46 5.88 3.92 10.60
C ASP A 46 6.32 2.69 9.79
N SER A 47 7.25 1.90 10.30
CA SER A 47 7.73 0.72 9.58
C SER A 47 6.83 -0.48 9.81
N ASP A 48 6.62 -1.28 8.75
CA ASP A 48 5.85 -2.54 8.83
C ASP A 48 6.36 -3.42 9.99
N ALA A 49 7.68 -3.53 10.15
CA ALA A 49 8.32 -4.34 11.19
C ALA A 49 8.09 -3.82 12.63
N HIS A 50 7.90 -2.50 12.79
CA HIS A 50 7.56 -1.93 14.09
C HIS A 50 6.10 -2.18 14.43
N ILE A 51 5.20 -2.00 13.45
CA ILE A 51 3.78 -2.27 13.63
C ILE A 51 3.50 -3.75 13.91
N ASN A 52 4.17 -4.68 13.22
CA ASN A 52 4.02 -6.11 13.50
C ASN A 52 4.41 -6.50 14.95
N LYS A 53 5.29 -5.73 15.62
CA LYS A 53 5.60 -5.95 17.04
C LYS A 53 4.53 -5.43 17.99
N ILE A 54 3.75 -4.44 17.55
CA ILE A 54 2.72 -3.77 18.36
C ILE A 54 1.38 -4.47 18.21
N MET A 55 1.06 -4.94 16.99
CA MET A 55 -0.24 -5.54 16.66
C MET A 55 -0.66 -6.69 17.59
N PRO A 56 0.20 -7.65 17.99
CA PRO A 56 -0.21 -8.71 18.91
C PRO A 56 -0.72 -8.18 20.25
N ILE A 57 -0.05 -7.18 20.82
CA ILE A 57 -0.43 -6.54 22.09
C ILE A 57 -1.72 -5.74 21.92
N PHE A 58 -1.85 -5.04 20.79
CA PHE A 58 -3.05 -4.26 20.48
C PHE A 58 -4.27 -5.16 20.35
N ILE A 59 -4.18 -6.24 19.58
CA ILE A 59 -5.29 -7.15 19.29
C ILE A 59 -5.68 -8.00 20.50
N GLU A 60 -4.73 -8.36 21.37
CA GLU A 60 -5.04 -9.01 22.65
C GLU A 60 -5.98 -8.13 23.51
N LYS A 61 -5.76 -6.82 23.52
CA LYS A 61 -6.60 -5.89 24.28
C LYS A 61 -7.86 -5.46 23.53
N TYR A 62 -7.74 -5.26 22.22
CA TYR A 62 -8.77 -4.74 21.34
C TYR A 62 -8.94 -5.69 20.15
N PRO A 63 -9.63 -6.82 20.33
CA PRO A 63 -9.79 -7.81 19.27
C PRO A 63 -10.80 -7.41 18.19
N SER A 64 -11.57 -6.34 18.38
CA SER A 64 -12.59 -5.86 17.44
C SER A 64 -12.92 -4.37 17.61
N LEU A 65 -13.73 -3.79 16.72
CA LEU A 65 -14.24 -2.43 16.87
C LEU A 65 -15.14 -2.27 18.10
N GLU A 66 -15.94 -3.27 18.46
CA GLU A 66 -16.76 -3.28 19.67
C GLU A 66 -15.90 -3.17 20.94
N ALA A 67 -14.74 -3.85 20.95
CA ALA A 67 -13.79 -3.77 22.05
C ALA A 67 -13.17 -2.37 22.18
N ILE A 68 -12.88 -1.70 21.06
CA ILE A 68 -12.44 -0.29 21.07
C ILE A 68 -13.56 0.60 21.62
N ASN A 69 -14.80 0.45 21.15
CA ASN A 69 -15.95 1.24 21.58
C ASN A 69 -16.25 1.09 23.08
N SER A 70 -16.00 -0.09 23.63
CA SER A 70 -16.19 -0.38 25.06
C SER A 70 -15.03 0.08 25.94
N SER A 71 -14.01 0.72 25.35
CA SER A 71 -12.81 1.18 26.03
C SER A 71 -12.77 2.72 26.18
N ASN A 72 -11.65 3.26 26.66
CA ASN A 72 -11.40 4.70 26.67
C ASN A 72 -10.17 5.05 25.84
N LEU A 73 -10.18 6.27 25.31
CA LEU A 73 -9.15 6.80 24.41
C LEU A 73 -7.75 6.75 25.03
N ASP A 74 -7.60 7.11 26.31
CA ASP A 74 -6.30 7.15 26.99
C ASP A 74 -5.66 5.76 27.08
N SER A 75 -6.47 4.72 27.33
CA SER A 75 -5.98 3.33 27.39
C SER A 75 -5.51 2.85 26.03
N LEU A 76 -6.23 3.21 24.96
CA LEU A 76 -5.86 2.87 23.59
C LEU A 76 -4.59 3.59 23.17
N GLU A 77 -4.48 4.90 23.44
CA GLU A 77 -3.29 5.70 23.16
C GLU A 77 -2.06 5.13 23.88
N ASN A 78 -2.19 4.74 25.15
CA ASN A 78 -1.09 4.16 25.92
C ASN A 78 -0.53 2.89 25.26
N ILE A 79 -1.38 2.02 24.72
CA ILE A 79 -0.96 0.78 24.05
C ILE A 79 -0.17 1.07 22.77
N ILE A 80 -0.59 2.07 22.00
CA ILE A 80 0.08 2.48 20.76
C ILE A 80 1.05 3.64 20.97
N SER A 81 1.44 3.96 22.20
CA SER A 81 2.24 5.15 22.54
C SER A 81 3.58 5.26 21.80
N LYS A 82 4.14 4.11 21.41
CA LYS A 82 5.38 4.02 20.62
C LYS A 82 5.17 4.23 19.12
N VAL A 83 3.94 4.12 18.61
CA VAL A 83 3.61 4.35 17.20
C VAL A 83 3.77 5.83 16.88
N MET A 84 4.36 6.14 15.71
CA MET A 84 4.46 7.51 15.23
C MET A 84 3.08 8.18 15.13
N ASN A 85 2.92 9.38 15.69
CA ASN A 85 1.65 10.13 15.71
C ASN A 85 0.49 9.37 16.43
N SER A 86 0.83 8.64 17.50
CA SER A 86 -0.07 7.80 18.30
C SER A 86 -1.35 8.50 18.74
N LYS A 87 -1.27 9.72 19.28
CA LYS A 87 -2.44 10.50 19.73
C LYS A 87 -3.52 10.66 18.65
N ASN A 88 -3.12 11.07 17.44
CA ASN A 88 -4.05 11.22 16.32
C ASN A 88 -4.59 9.87 15.86
N LYS A 89 -3.72 8.85 15.76
CA LYS A 89 -4.13 7.50 15.37
C LYS A 89 -5.10 6.87 16.36
N ALA A 90 -4.92 7.10 17.66
CA ALA A 90 -5.82 6.66 18.71
C ALA A 90 -7.21 7.30 18.54
N SER A 91 -7.25 8.62 18.36
CA SER A 91 -8.49 9.34 18.09
C SER A 91 -9.18 8.85 16.81
N TRP A 92 -8.44 8.59 15.74
CA TRP A 92 -9.01 8.08 14.49
C TRP A 92 -9.57 6.67 14.63
N LEU A 93 -8.87 5.77 15.31
CA LEU A 93 -9.37 4.41 15.58
C LEU A 93 -10.66 4.45 16.41
N PHE A 94 -10.73 5.33 17.40
CA PHE A 94 -11.93 5.53 18.21
C PHE A 94 -13.09 6.09 17.38
N ASP A 95 -12.84 7.10 16.53
CA ASP A 95 -13.84 7.64 15.60
C ASP A 95 -14.35 6.56 14.62
N ILE A 96 -13.45 5.73 14.08
CA ILE A 96 -13.79 4.63 13.17
C ILE A 96 -14.65 3.60 13.91
N ALA A 97 -14.22 3.16 15.09
CA ALA A 97 -14.98 2.21 15.90
C ALA A 97 -16.38 2.73 16.21
N LYS A 98 -16.50 4.01 16.60
CA LYS A 98 -17.80 4.61 16.91
C LYS A 98 -18.71 4.70 15.70
N ASN A 99 -18.17 5.01 14.52
CA ASN A 99 -18.97 5.18 13.31
C ASN A 99 -19.38 3.85 12.67
N LEU A 100 -18.52 2.83 12.73
CA LEU A 100 -18.77 1.53 12.11
C LEU A 100 -19.43 0.53 13.07
N GLU A 101 -19.23 0.69 14.38
CA GLU A 101 -19.72 -0.13 15.49
C GLU A 101 -19.16 -1.57 15.52
N LYS A 102 -19.18 -2.26 14.38
CA LYS A 102 -18.82 -3.68 14.21
C LYS A 102 -17.86 -3.89 13.05
N ASP A 103 -17.05 -4.93 13.13
CA ASP A 103 -16.06 -5.28 12.11
C ASP A 103 -16.69 -5.56 10.73
N GLU A 104 -17.90 -6.13 10.70
CA GLU A 104 -18.64 -6.43 9.46
C GLU A 104 -19.00 -5.18 8.64
N ASN A 105 -19.00 -3.99 9.28
CA ASN A 105 -19.32 -2.73 8.64
C ASN A 105 -18.10 -2.03 8.01
N ILE A 106 -16.89 -2.61 8.12
CA ILE A 106 -15.70 -2.05 7.47
C ILE A 106 -15.91 -2.08 5.95
N PRO A 107 -15.91 -0.91 5.27
CA PRO A 107 -16.23 -0.86 3.86
C PRO A 107 -15.12 -1.45 2.99
N LEU A 108 -15.51 -2.04 1.87
CA LEU A 108 -14.59 -2.62 0.88
C LEU A 108 -14.71 -1.90 -0.48
N THR A 109 -14.81 -0.57 -0.45
CA THR A 109 -14.71 0.28 -1.63
C THR A 109 -13.73 1.41 -1.39
N LEU A 110 -13.02 1.84 -2.43
CA LEU A 110 -12.03 2.90 -2.31
C LEU A 110 -12.66 4.20 -1.82
N HIS A 111 -13.84 4.56 -2.37
CA HIS A 111 -14.55 5.77 -2.00
C HIS A 111 -14.88 5.85 -0.52
N ASN A 112 -15.33 4.74 0.09
CA ASN A 112 -15.74 4.72 1.49
C ASN A 112 -14.52 4.57 2.42
N LEU A 113 -13.52 3.77 2.04
CA LEU A 113 -12.31 3.59 2.84
C LEU A 113 -11.57 4.92 3.05
N ILE A 114 -11.49 5.78 2.03
CA ILE A 114 -10.81 7.08 2.17
C ILE A 114 -11.59 8.11 3.02
N GLN A 115 -12.83 7.83 3.39
CA GLN A 115 -13.58 8.66 4.35
C GLN A 115 -13.19 8.33 5.80
N LEU A 116 -12.57 7.17 6.05
CA LEU A 116 -12.06 6.80 7.36
C LEU A 116 -10.80 7.61 7.65
N LYS A 117 -10.82 8.41 8.74
CA LYS A 117 -9.65 9.22 9.12
C LYS A 117 -8.41 8.34 9.29
N GLY A 118 -7.29 8.77 8.73
CA GLY A 118 -6.03 8.02 8.74
C GLY A 118 -5.90 6.99 7.61
N ILE A 119 -6.96 6.70 6.85
CA ILE A 119 -6.90 5.85 5.66
C ILE A 119 -6.85 6.72 4.40
N GLY A 120 -5.66 6.85 3.80
CA GLY A 120 -5.49 7.49 2.50
C GLY A 120 -5.64 6.50 1.33
N ARG A 121 -5.56 6.99 0.08
CA ARG A 121 -5.70 6.17 -1.13
C ARG A 121 -4.76 4.97 -1.19
N LYS A 122 -3.47 5.15 -0.84
CA LYS A 122 -2.50 4.04 -0.76
C LYS A 122 -2.98 2.96 0.20
N SER A 123 -3.39 3.37 1.40
CA SER A 123 -3.88 2.47 2.45
C SER A 123 -5.14 1.73 2.01
N ALA A 124 -6.10 2.43 1.43
CA ALA A 124 -7.31 1.84 0.89
C ALA A 124 -7.01 0.82 -0.22
N ASN A 125 -6.13 1.14 -1.18
CA ASN A 125 -5.73 0.20 -2.23
C ASN A 125 -5.02 -1.05 -1.66
N VAL A 126 -4.24 -0.91 -0.57
CA VAL A 126 -3.67 -2.07 0.14
C VAL A 126 -4.80 -2.94 0.71
N ILE A 127 -5.76 -2.34 1.43
CA ILE A 127 -6.88 -3.08 2.03
C ILE A 127 -7.67 -3.84 0.94
N LEU A 128 -8.03 -3.16 -0.15
CA LEU A 128 -8.78 -3.77 -1.26
C LEU A 128 -8.02 -4.95 -1.88
N ARG A 129 -6.72 -4.78 -2.16
CA ARG A 129 -5.89 -5.86 -2.72
C ARG A 129 -5.86 -7.07 -1.78
N GLU A 130 -5.50 -6.84 -0.53
CA GLU A 130 -5.33 -7.93 0.46
C GLU A 130 -6.66 -8.67 0.72
N MET A 131 -7.80 -8.00 0.53
CA MET A 131 -9.15 -8.57 0.63
C MET A 131 -9.70 -9.10 -0.70
N ASN A 132 -8.83 -9.26 -1.71
CA ASN A 132 -9.18 -9.78 -3.03
C ASN A 132 -10.34 -9.03 -3.71
N GLN A 133 -10.47 -7.73 -3.44
CA GLN A 133 -11.45 -6.89 -4.08
C GLN A 133 -10.97 -6.45 -5.48
N PRO A 134 -11.88 -6.09 -6.40
CA PRO A 134 -11.50 -5.51 -7.67
C PRO A 134 -10.68 -4.22 -7.49
N ALA A 135 -9.63 -4.05 -8.31
CA ALA A 135 -8.82 -2.85 -8.28
C ALA A 135 -9.65 -1.61 -8.67
N GLU A 136 -9.72 -0.65 -7.75
CA GLU A 136 -10.19 0.72 -8.02
C GLU A 136 -9.04 1.72 -8.22
N GLY A 137 -7.82 1.30 -7.87
CA GLY A 137 -6.60 2.08 -7.98
C GLY A 137 -5.36 1.21 -7.87
N ILE A 138 -4.19 1.83 -7.98
CA ILE A 138 -2.89 1.16 -7.88
C ILE A 138 -2.19 1.63 -6.61
N ILE A 139 -1.61 0.70 -5.86
CA ILE A 139 -0.82 1.02 -4.67
C ILE A 139 0.41 1.82 -5.11
N ALA A 140 0.54 3.05 -4.59
CA ALA A 140 1.65 3.96 -4.87
C ALA A 140 2.34 4.39 -3.56
N ASP A 141 3.20 3.52 -3.04
CA ASP A 141 4.03 3.82 -1.86
C ASP A 141 5.37 4.46 -2.26
N LEU A 142 6.25 4.70 -1.28
CA LEU A 142 7.57 5.30 -1.51
C LEU A 142 8.47 4.48 -2.46
N HIS A 143 8.25 3.16 -2.55
CA HIS A 143 8.99 2.30 -3.45
C HIS A 143 8.46 2.48 -4.86
N VAL A 144 7.14 2.46 -5.05
CA VAL A 144 6.49 2.69 -6.35
C VAL A 144 6.80 4.08 -6.89
N ILE A 145 6.71 5.12 -6.04
CA ILE A 145 7.07 6.50 -6.37
C ILE A 145 8.50 6.61 -6.93
N ARG A 146 9.43 5.78 -6.45
CA ARG A 146 10.80 5.73 -6.96
C ARG A 146 10.95 4.85 -8.21
N VAL A 147 10.31 3.69 -8.21
CA VAL A 147 10.54 2.63 -9.20
C VAL A 147 9.83 2.93 -10.52
N ALA A 148 8.59 3.41 -10.48
CA ALA A 148 7.81 3.68 -11.69
C ALA A 148 8.48 4.68 -12.64
N PRO A 149 9.02 5.84 -12.17
CA PRO A 149 9.76 6.74 -13.04
C PRO A 149 11.05 6.16 -13.58
N ARG A 150 11.77 5.36 -12.77
CA ARG A 150 13.02 4.70 -13.21
C ARG A 150 12.78 3.73 -14.37
N ILE A 151 11.67 2.98 -14.35
CA ILE A 151 11.29 2.10 -15.45
C ILE A 151 10.85 2.91 -16.68
N GLY A 152 10.25 4.08 -16.46
CA GLY A 152 9.66 4.92 -17.51
C GLY A 152 8.13 4.78 -17.62
N LEU A 153 7.46 4.37 -16.53
CA LEU A 153 6.00 4.25 -16.48
C LEU A 153 5.30 5.58 -16.18
N THR A 154 5.99 6.48 -15.49
CA THR A 154 5.48 7.76 -15.00
C THR A 154 6.58 8.82 -15.08
N ASP A 155 6.21 10.09 -14.97
CA ASP A 155 7.17 11.16 -14.71
C ASP A 155 7.71 11.07 -13.27
N GLU A 156 8.85 11.72 -13.00
CA GLU A 156 9.38 11.81 -11.64
C GLU A 156 8.57 12.78 -10.78
N ILE A 157 7.73 12.22 -9.90
CA ILE A 157 6.79 12.97 -9.06
C ILE A 157 6.83 12.42 -7.63
N LYS A 158 6.90 13.29 -6.62
CA LYS A 158 6.92 12.88 -5.20
C LYS A 158 5.55 12.56 -4.60
N ASP A 159 4.48 12.88 -5.32
CA ASP A 159 3.09 12.70 -4.91
C ASP A 159 2.55 11.33 -5.37
N GLY A 160 2.21 10.47 -4.42
CA GLY A 160 1.71 9.13 -4.69
C GLY A 160 0.36 9.10 -5.41
N ILE A 161 -0.52 10.09 -5.21
CA ILE A 161 -1.82 10.17 -5.90
C ILE A 161 -1.59 10.51 -7.37
N LYS A 162 -0.64 11.39 -7.68
CA LYS A 162 -0.27 11.70 -9.07
C LYS A 162 0.38 10.50 -9.76
N ILE A 163 1.27 9.79 -9.06
CA ILE A 163 1.88 8.54 -9.57
C ILE A 163 0.81 7.48 -9.85
N GLU A 164 -0.11 7.24 -8.91
CA GLU A 164 -1.23 6.30 -9.10
C GLU A 164 -2.05 6.65 -10.36
N LYS A 165 -2.42 7.92 -10.54
CA LYS A 165 -3.20 8.37 -11.70
C LYS A 165 -2.47 8.17 -13.03
N GLN A 166 -1.16 8.44 -13.08
CA GLN A 166 -0.36 8.19 -14.28
C GLN A 166 -0.28 6.68 -14.58
N LEU A 167 -0.04 5.86 -13.56
CA LEU A 167 -0.02 4.40 -13.71
C LEU A 167 -1.37 3.87 -14.24
N MET A 168 -2.50 4.36 -13.70
CA MET A 168 -3.84 3.97 -14.18
C MET A 168 -4.11 4.40 -15.62
N THR A 169 -3.48 5.47 -16.10
CA THR A 169 -3.61 5.92 -17.50
C THR A 169 -2.79 5.05 -18.45
N VAL A 170 -1.60 4.62 -18.02
CA VAL A 170 -0.62 3.92 -18.86
C VAL A 170 -0.80 2.40 -18.84
N LEU A 171 -1.30 1.86 -17.73
CA LEU A 171 -1.40 0.42 -17.51
C LEU A 171 -2.82 -0.10 -17.68
N PRO A 172 -3.00 -1.26 -18.32
CA PRO A 172 -4.31 -1.84 -18.50
C PRO A 172 -4.87 -2.38 -17.16
N LYS A 173 -6.19 -2.28 -16.97
CA LYS A 173 -6.85 -2.47 -15.65
C LYS A 173 -6.65 -3.87 -15.06
N GLU A 174 -6.44 -4.87 -15.90
CA GLU A 174 -6.30 -6.28 -15.52
C GLU A 174 -5.10 -6.54 -14.62
N ILE A 175 -4.09 -5.68 -14.63
CA ILE A 175 -2.88 -5.84 -13.82
C ILE A 175 -2.84 -4.96 -12.57
N TRP A 176 -3.83 -4.08 -12.36
CA TRP A 176 -3.79 -3.07 -11.29
C TRP A 176 -3.70 -3.67 -9.89
N ASN A 177 -4.36 -4.81 -9.65
CA ASN A 177 -4.35 -5.49 -8.35
C ASN A 177 -2.95 -5.97 -7.93
N GLU A 178 -2.09 -6.30 -8.88
CA GLU A 178 -0.77 -6.88 -8.57
C GLU A 178 0.38 -5.91 -8.80
N ILE A 179 0.28 -5.05 -9.81
CA ILE A 179 1.44 -4.27 -10.26
C ILE A 179 1.98 -3.32 -9.20
N GLY A 180 1.10 -2.68 -8.41
CA GLY A 180 1.54 -1.78 -7.33
C GLY A 180 2.39 -2.49 -6.27
N MET A 181 1.97 -3.67 -5.82
CA MET A 181 2.74 -4.47 -4.87
C MET A 181 3.99 -5.09 -5.50
N ALA A 182 3.92 -5.56 -6.76
CA ALA A 182 5.08 -6.06 -7.47
C ALA A 182 6.19 -4.99 -7.60
N LEU A 183 5.81 -3.75 -7.93
CA LEU A 183 6.75 -2.61 -7.97
C LEU A 183 7.27 -2.25 -6.58
N SER A 184 6.44 -2.35 -5.53
CA SER A 184 6.89 -2.14 -4.16
C SER A 184 7.96 -3.16 -3.75
N PHE A 185 7.72 -4.46 -3.98
CA PHE A 185 8.70 -5.51 -3.71
C PHE A 185 9.96 -5.37 -4.55
N LEU A 186 9.83 -5.08 -5.84
CA LEU A 186 10.98 -4.79 -6.71
C LEU A 186 11.83 -3.64 -6.14
N GLY A 187 11.18 -2.58 -5.64
CA GLY A 187 11.87 -1.45 -5.01
C GLY A 187 12.55 -1.79 -3.68
N ARG A 188 11.99 -2.72 -2.90
CA ARG A 188 12.60 -3.19 -1.64
C ARG A 188 13.83 -4.06 -1.90
N GLU A 189 13.76 -4.94 -2.89
CA GLU A 189 14.74 -6.02 -3.06
C GLU A 189 15.84 -5.69 -4.07
N ILE A 190 15.47 -5.10 -5.21
CA ILE A 190 16.33 -4.92 -6.39
C ILE A 190 16.57 -3.44 -6.68
N CYS A 191 15.51 -2.67 -6.94
CA CYS A 191 15.57 -1.26 -7.34
C CYS A 191 15.67 -0.33 -6.10
N ARG A 192 16.74 -0.54 -5.33
CA ARG A 192 17.04 0.18 -4.09
C ARG A 192 17.35 1.67 -4.33
N PRO A 193 17.20 2.55 -3.32
CA PRO A 193 17.50 3.98 -3.46
C PRO A 193 18.90 4.25 -3.99
N SER A 194 19.91 3.60 -3.39
CA SER A 194 21.30 3.58 -3.81
C SER A 194 21.73 2.19 -4.27
N ASN A 195 22.69 2.13 -5.19
CA ASN A 195 23.25 0.89 -5.75
C ASN A 195 22.17 -0.14 -6.15
N PRO A 196 21.20 0.23 -7.01
CA PRO A 196 20.18 -0.71 -7.46
C PRO A 196 20.84 -1.90 -8.17
N LYS A 197 20.31 -3.11 -7.95
CA LYS A 197 20.87 -4.35 -8.49
C LYS A 197 20.42 -4.57 -9.94
N CYS A 198 20.69 -3.61 -10.82
CA CYS A 198 20.14 -3.58 -12.18
C CYS A 198 20.50 -4.81 -13.03
N LEU A 199 21.70 -5.39 -12.83
CA LEU A 199 22.16 -6.54 -13.61
C LEU A 199 21.31 -7.80 -13.40
N ILE A 200 20.62 -7.93 -12.27
CA ILE A 200 19.72 -9.05 -11.94
C ILE A 200 18.24 -8.66 -12.03
N CYS A 201 17.92 -7.45 -12.51
CA CYS A 201 16.56 -6.95 -12.57
C CYS A 201 15.83 -7.53 -13.79
N PHE A 202 14.62 -8.05 -13.56
CA PHE A 202 13.74 -8.59 -14.61
C PHE A 202 13.43 -7.58 -15.74
N LEU A 203 13.41 -6.29 -15.41
CA LEU A 203 13.06 -5.21 -16.33
C LEU A 203 14.28 -4.49 -16.92
N LYS A 204 15.50 -5.04 -16.72
CA LYS A 204 16.76 -4.39 -17.13
C LYS A 204 16.72 -3.87 -18.57
N ASN A 205 16.27 -4.70 -19.52
CA ASN A 205 16.25 -4.37 -20.95
C ASN A 205 15.18 -3.34 -21.34
N ASP A 206 14.24 -3.06 -20.44
CA ASP A 206 13.09 -2.18 -20.65
C ASP A 206 13.10 -0.94 -19.75
N CYS A 207 14.08 -0.83 -18.86
CA CYS A 207 14.19 0.21 -17.84
C CYS A 207 14.98 1.43 -18.35
N ASN A 208 14.35 2.60 -18.37
CA ASN A 208 14.98 3.85 -18.79
C ASN A 208 16.20 4.20 -17.91
N TYR A 209 16.12 4.01 -16.60
CA TYR A 209 17.21 4.30 -15.67
C TYR A 209 18.46 3.48 -15.99
N PHE A 210 18.32 2.18 -16.27
CA PHE A 210 19.46 1.32 -16.58
C PHE A 210 20.07 1.65 -17.95
N LYS A 211 19.26 1.99 -18.95
CA LYS A 211 19.75 2.36 -20.29
C LYS A 211 20.54 3.68 -20.31
N ASN A 212 20.25 4.56 -19.36
CA ASN A 212 20.88 5.87 -19.24
C ASN A 212 22.03 5.91 -18.21
N THR A 213 22.39 4.75 -17.64
CA THR A 213 23.54 4.58 -16.73
C THR A 213 24.68 3.90 -17.48
#